data_AF-B1YDY1-F1
#
_entry.id   AF-B1YDY1-F1
#
_cell.length_a   1.000
_cell.length_b   1.000
_cell.length_c   1.000
_cell.angle_alpha   90.00
_cell.angle_beta   90.00
_cell.angle_gamma   90.00
#
_symmetry.space_group_name_H-M   'P 1'
#
loop_
_entity.id
_entity.type
_entity.pdbx_description
1 polymer ?
#
loop_
_entity_poly.entity_id
_entity_poly.type
_entity_poly.pdbx_seq_one_letter_code
_entity_poly.pdbx_strand_id
1 'polypeptide(L)'
;MRPLIKTEGGKEYVLRFKPATQIAHLFLLVGMTISFITGLPMFFKFGEVNIFEGLGAALGLPAPHTSSQLISILHDWVGPILMLIGVLIVLAASDKRAGLREITKFGEALRVFKEVAEYRLGRRKEYPPTPFYHPFQVMWVWGVILGLLLLGVSGLFLVVEKWFYMQILPPWWRGFMSLLHIFGAFIFYVALPIHFIMSIFPTNWPMLKSQLLAKGYVPIEWWMAHHKAYVEEVKKRGGP
;
A
#
# COMPACT_ATOMS: atom_id res chain seq x y z
N MET A 1 4.49 -20.32 16.69
CA MET A 1 4.96 -19.43 15.60
C MET A 1 4.95 -20.21 14.29
N ARG A 2 4.63 -19.58 13.15
CA ARG A 2 4.75 -20.25 11.84
C ARG A 2 6.24 -20.43 11.50
N PRO A 3 6.66 -21.60 10.99
CA PRO A 3 8.06 -21.82 10.62
C PRO A 3 8.48 -20.91 9.47
N LEU A 4 9.77 -20.53 9.45
CA LEU A 4 10.33 -19.65 8.43
C LEU A 4 10.50 -20.36 7.08
N ILE A 5 10.76 -21.67 7.12
CA ILE A 5 10.79 -22.57 5.97
C ILE A 5 9.74 -23.68 6.19
N LYS A 6 8.97 -24.01 5.16
CA LYS A 6 8.02 -25.13 5.13
C LYS A 6 8.32 -26.01 3.92
N THR A 7 8.31 -27.32 4.11
CA THR A 7 8.39 -28.29 3.00
C THR A 7 7.04 -28.94 2.78
N GLU A 8 6.55 -28.95 1.55
CA GLU A 8 5.25 -29.54 1.17
C GLU A 8 5.37 -30.17 -0.22
N GLY A 9 5.05 -31.47 -0.33
CA GLY A 9 5.15 -32.20 -1.60
C GLY A 9 6.55 -32.19 -2.23
N GLY A 10 7.60 -32.21 -1.41
CA GLY A 10 9.00 -32.16 -1.86
C GLY A 10 9.50 -30.78 -2.28
N LYS A 11 8.69 -29.72 -2.13
CA LYS A 11 9.07 -28.33 -2.44
C LYS A 11 9.23 -27.51 -1.17
N GLU A 12 10.24 -26.65 -1.14
CA GLU A 12 10.48 -25.73 -0.04
C GLU A 12 9.81 -24.38 -0.28
N TYR A 13 9.27 -23.80 0.78
CA TYR A 13 8.61 -22.52 0.79
C TYR A 13 9.13 -21.66 1.93
N VAL A 14 9.29 -20.36 1.69
CA VAL A 14 9.73 -19.40 2.70
C VAL A 14 8.56 -18.52 3.11
N LEU A 15 8.40 -18.32 4.42
CA LEU A 15 7.39 -17.43 4.97
C LEU A 15 7.69 -15.99 4.56
N ARG A 16 6.76 -15.35 3.85
CA ARG A 16 6.81 -13.94 3.43
C ARG A 16 5.89 -13.07 4.27
N PHE A 17 4.63 -13.49 4.44
CA PHE A 17 3.60 -12.68 5.09
C PHE A 17 3.01 -13.41 6.29
N LYS A 18 2.87 -12.67 7.40
CA LYS A 18 2.13 -13.15 8.58
C LYS A 18 0.63 -12.90 8.35
N PRO A 19 -0.28 -13.74 8.86
CA PRO A 19 -1.73 -13.54 8.69
C PRO A 19 -2.21 -12.13 9.02
N ALA A 20 -1.75 -11.57 10.14
CA ALA A 20 -2.08 -10.21 10.54
C ALA A 20 -1.66 -9.15 9.49
N THR A 21 -0.46 -9.27 8.91
CA THR A 21 0.00 -8.37 7.84
C THR A 21 -0.79 -8.53 6.54
N GLN A 22 -1.35 -9.72 6.29
CA GLN A 22 -2.20 -9.98 5.12
C GLN A 22 -3.57 -9.33 5.28
N ILE A 23 -4.17 -9.50 6.45
CA ILE A 23 -5.44 -8.84 6.83
C ILE A 23 -5.27 -7.31 6.78
N ALA A 24 -4.19 -6.80 7.38
CA ALA A 24 -3.88 -5.38 7.35
C ALA A 24 -3.80 -4.80 5.93
N HIS A 25 -3.14 -5.53 5.03
CA HIS A 25 -3.06 -5.14 3.62
C HIS A 25 -4.41 -5.15 2.93
N LEU A 26 -5.31 -6.10 3.23
CA LEU A 26 -6.67 -6.09 2.67
C LEU A 26 -7.43 -4.83 3.09
N PHE A 27 -7.36 -4.46 4.38
CA PHE A 27 -7.94 -3.21 4.89
C PHE A 27 -7.36 -1.98 4.18
N LEU A 28 -6.04 -1.90 4.02
CA LEU A 28 -5.38 -0.82 3.29
C LEU A 28 -5.80 -0.79 1.81
N LEU A 29 -5.86 -1.95 1.14
CA LEU A 29 -6.20 -2.05 -0.27
C LEU A 29 -7.63 -1.62 -0.53
N VAL A 30 -8.59 -2.13 0.25
CA VAL A 30 -10.01 -1.79 0.12
C VAL A 30 -10.22 -0.32 0.48
N GLY A 31 -9.67 0.14 1.61
CA GLY A 31 -9.78 1.53 2.04
C GLY A 31 -9.21 2.51 1.01
N MET A 32 -8.00 2.26 0.50
CA MET A 32 -7.41 3.08 -0.57
C MET A 32 -8.22 3.03 -1.86
N THR A 33 -8.73 1.85 -2.25
CA THR A 33 -9.54 1.72 -3.47
C THR A 33 -10.83 2.52 -3.37
N ILE A 34 -11.52 2.45 -2.22
CA ILE A 34 -12.72 3.26 -1.97
C ILE A 34 -12.37 4.75 -2.07
N SER A 35 -11.37 5.23 -1.32
CA SER A 35 -10.94 6.63 -1.34
C SER A 35 -10.48 7.09 -2.74
N PHE A 36 -9.81 6.23 -3.50
CA PHE A 36 -9.39 6.52 -4.87
C PHE A 36 -10.60 6.75 -5.77
N ILE A 37 -11.54 5.80 -5.78
CA ILE A 37 -12.70 5.80 -6.67
C ILE A 37 -13.65 6.95 -6.31
N THR A 38 -13.82 7.27 -5.02
CA THR A 38 -14.67 8.37 -4.56
C THR A 38 -13.99 9.74 -4.65
N GLY A 39 -12.66 9.79 -4.53
CA GLY A 39 -11.90 11.03 -4.68
C GLY A 39 -11.91 11.57 -6.11
N LEU A 40 -11.97 10.67 -7.12
CA LEU A 40 -12.02 11.04 -8.53
C LEU A 40 -13.20 11.96 -8.89
N PRO A 41 -14.47 11.59 -8.61
CA PRO A 41 -15.61 12.48 -8.87
C PRO A 41 -15.58 13.74 -7.99
N MET A 42 -15.04 13.67 -6.77
CA MET A 42 -14.87 14.87 -5.92
C MET A 42 -13.86 15.88 -6.51
N PHE A 43 -12.78 15.39 -7.13
CA PHE A 43 -11.73 16.24 -7.69
C PHE A 43 -12.07 16.75 -9.09
N PHE A 44 -12.36 15.85 -10.01
CA PHE A 44 -12.58 16.19 -11.43
C PHE A 44 -13.96 16.75 -11.71
N LYS A 45 -14.90 16.67 -10.74
CA LYS A 45 -16.32 16.96 -10.95
C LYS A 45 -16.81 16.31 -12.25
N PHE A 46 -16.43 15.05 -12.48
CA PHE A 46 -16.91 14.28 -13.63
C PHE A 46 -18.43 14.50 -13.70
N GLY A 47 -18.91 14.92 -14.88
CA GLY A 47 -20.28 15.37 -15.09
C GLY A 47 -21.28 14.42 -14.45
N GLU A 48 -22.46 14.94 -14.12
CA GLU A 48 -23.53 14.44 -13.24
C GLU A 48 -23.74 12.90 -13.14
N VAL A 49 -23.33 12.13 -14.14
CA VAL A 49 -23.31 10.66 -14.20
C VAL A 49 -21.96 10.11 -13.70
N ASN A 50 -21.98 9.43 -12.55
CA ASN A 50 -20.85 8.65 -12.04
C ASN A 50 -21.32 7.26 -11.58
N ILE A 51 -20.40 6.35 -11.29
CA ILE A 51 -20.74 4.96 -10.91
C ILE A 51 -21.58 4.82 -9.63
N PHE A 52 -21.77 5.91 -8.87
CA PHE A 52 -22.59 5.96 -7.66
C PHE A 52 -23.99 6.58 -7.92
N GLU A 53 -24.34 6.87 -9.16
CA GLU A 53 -25.68 7.33 -9.53
C GLU A 53 -26.74 6.29 -9.11
N GLY A 54 -27.81 6.75 -8.45
CA GLY A 54 -28.89 5.89 -7.96
C GLY A 54 -28.53 5.02 -6.74
N LEU A 55 -27.25 4.67 -6.51
CA LEU A 55 -26.83 3.85 -5.37
C LEU A 55 -27.18 4.49 -4.03
N GLY A 56 -26.99 5.81 -3.88
CA GLY A 56 -27.34 6.50 -2.64
C GLY A 56 -28.82 6.38 -2.31
N ALA A 57 -29.69 6.53 -3.31
CA ALA A 57 -31.14 6.38 -3.15
C ALA A 57 -31.53 4.91 -2.86
N ALA A 58 -30.89 3.94 -3.53
CA ALA A 58 -31.11 2.52 -3.27
C ALA A 58 -30.71 2.10 -1.84
N LEU A 59 -29.74 2.81 -1.24
CA LEU A 59 -29.32 2.63 0.15
C LEU A 59 -30.16 3.47 1.15
N GLY A 60 -31.19 4.17 0.69
CA GLY A 60 -32.11 4.93 1.55
C GLY A 60 -31.57 6.29 2.02
N LEU A 61 -30.56 6.86 1.34
CA LEU A 61 -30.07 8.20 1.68
C LEU A 61 -31.10 9.29 1.34
N PRO A 62 -31.15 10.40 2.11
CA PRO A 62 -32.13 11.45 1.90
C PRO A 62 -31.86 12.27 0.63
N ALA A 63 -32.90 12.41 -0.19
CA ALA A 63 -32.93 13.29 -1.35
C ALA A 63 -32.64 14.77 -0.97
N PRO A 64 -32.14 15.61 -1.90
CA PRO A 64 -31.97 15.36 -3.34
C PRO A 64 -30.57 14.88 -3.76
N HIS A 65 -29.56 14.95 -2.90
CA HIS A 65 -28.15 14.74 -3.28
C HIS A 65 -27.57 13.40 -2.80
N THR A 66 -28.33 12.32 -2.95
CA THR A 66 -28.00 11.00 -2.36
C THR A 66 -26.66 10.43 -2.82
N SER A 67 -26.32 10.54 -4.11
CA SER A 67 -25.04 10.06 -4.64
C SER A 67 -23.85 10.86 -4.10
N SER A 68 -23.98 12.19 -3.98
CA SER A 68 -22.93 13.04 -3.40
C SER A 68 -22.73 12.76 -1.91
N GLN A 69 -23.81 12.50 -1.17
CA GLN A 69 -23.76 12.07 0.22
C GLN A 69 -23.05 10.72 0.36
N LEU A 70 -23.38 9.73 -0.48
CA LEU A 70 -22.72 8.43 -0.47
C LEU A 70 -21.22 8.56 -0.74
N ILE A 71 -20.84 9.29 -1.79
CA ILE A 71 -19.43 9.55 -2.13
C ILE A 71 -18.71 10.19 -0.93
N SER A 72 -19.32 11.20 -0.32
CA SER A 72 -18.79 11.88 0.86
C SER A 72 -18.59 10.94 2.04
N ILE A 73 -19.58 10.10 2.37
CA ILE A 73 -19.48 9.15 3.48
C ILE A 73 -18.37 8.13 3.22
N LEU A 74 -18.32 7.59 2.00
CA LEU A 74 -17.32 6.60 1.61
C LEU A 74 -15.89 7.18 1.62
N HIS A 75 -15.72 8.40 1.12
CA HIS A 75 -14.41 9.08 1.04
C HIS A 75 -13.93 9.61 2.39
N ASP A 76 -14.80 10.29 3.13
CA ASP A 76 -14.44 11.00 4.36
C ASP A 76 -14.26 10.05 5.54
N TRP A 77 -15.00 8.93 5.55
CA TRP A 77 -15.07 8.03 6.69
C TRP A 77 -14.67 6.60 6.35
N VAL A 78 -15.40 5.92 5.45
CA VAL A 78 -15.23 4.47 5.26
C VAL A 78 -13.83 4.13 4.78
N GLY A 79 -13.36 4.76 3.70
CA GLY A 79 -12.00 4.55 3.17
C GLY A 79 -10.91 4.82 4.22
N PRO A 80 -10.86 6.03 4.82
CA PRO A 80 -9.89 6.38 5.85
C PRO A 80 -9.90 5.48 7.09
N ILE A 81 -11.08 5.08 7.59
CA ILE A 81 -11.19 4.18 8.75
C ILE A 81 -10.64 2.80 8.41
N LEU A 82 -10.97 2.23 7.24
CA LEU A 82 -10.40 0.96 6.81
C LEU A 82 -8.87 1.04 6.68
N MET A 83 -8.35 2.14 6.10
CA MET A 83 -6.91 2.35 6.05
C MET A 83 -6.28 2.43 7.44
N LEU A 84 -6.90 3.18 8.37
CA LEU A 84 -6.43 3.30 9.74
C LEU A 84 -6.39 1.95 10.45
N ILE A 85 -7.44 1.12 10.33
CA ILE A 85 -7.46 -0.25 10.85
C ILE A 85 -6.27 -1.04 10.30
N GLY A 86 -6.03 -0.97 8.99
CA GLY A 86 -4.88 -1.61 8.35
C GLY A 86 -3.55 -1.15 8.95
N VAL A 87 -3.33 0.16 9.06
CA VAL A 87 -2.11 0.73 9.69
C VAL A 87 -1.95 0.24 11.13
N LEU A 88 -3.01 0.27 11.94
CA LEU A 88 -2.96 -0.17 13.34
C LEU A 88 -2.60 -1.66 13.46
N ILE A 89 -3.16 -2.52 12.61
CA ILE A 89 -2.80 -3.94 12.57
C ILE A 89 -1.33 -4.10 12.18
N VAL A 90 -0.83 -3.38 11.18
CA VAL A 90 0.60 -3.41 10.82
C VAL A 90 1.45 -2.97 12.02
N LEU A 91 1.12 -1.87 12.69
CA LEU A 91 1.89 -1.37 13.83
C LEU A 91 1.89 -2.33 15.04
N ALA A 92 0.79 -3.05 15.26
CA ALA A 92 0.66 -4.03 16.33
C ALA A 92 1.33 -5.37 16.01
N ALA A 93 1.24 -5.85 14.77
CA ALA A 93 1.70 -7.19 14.37
C ALA A 93 3.09 -7.22 13.72
N SER A 94 3.60 -6.06 13.30
CA SER A 94 4.95 -5.97 12.76
C SER A 94 5.96 -6.17 13.87
N ASP A 95 6.97 -6.99 13.61
CA ASP A 95 8.16 -6.98 14.41
C ASP A 95 8.85 -5.64 14.17
N LYS A 96 8.61 -4.69 15.10
CA LYS A 96 9.07 -3.30 15.00
C LYS A 96 10.58 -3.19 14.86
N ARG A 97 11.36 -4.25 15.15
CA ARG A 97 12.81 -4.26 14.95
C ARG A 97 13.20 -4.82 13.60
N ALA A 98 12.55 -5.86 13.10
CA ALA A 98 12.93 -6.48 11.83
C ALA A 98 12.40 -5.72 10.61
N GLY A 99 11.11 -5.38 10.57
CA GLY A 99 10.49 -4.74 9.40
C GLY A 99 10.95 -3.30 9.19
N LEU A 100 10.98 -2.50 10.26
CA LEU A 100 11.48 -1.11 10.24
C LEU A 100 12.96 -1.05 9.87
N ARG A 101 13.79 -2.00 10.34
CA ARG A 101 15.21 -2.05 9.96
C ARG A 101 15.39 -2.24 8.46
N GLU A 102 14.59 -3.09 7.83
CA GLU A 102 14.73 -3.32 6.38
C GLU A 102 14.23 -2.13 5.53
N ILE A 103 13.20 -1.41 5.96
CA ILE A 103 12.71 -0.21 5.23
C ILE A 103 13.52 1.07 5.52
N THR A 104 14.24 1.13 6.65
CA THR A 104 15.11 2.27 7.02
C THR A 104 16.50 2.19 6.37
N LYS A 105 16.85 1.07 5.73
CA LYS A 105 18.04 0.92 4.88
C LYS A 105 17.92 1.67 3.55
N PHE A 106 17.44 2.90 3.58
CA PHE A 106 17.25 3.73 2.40
C PHE A 106 18.56 3.97 1.64
N GLY A 107 19.67 4.17 2.36
CA GLY A 107 20.99 4.29 1.74
C GLY A 107 21.45 3.03 1.00
N GLU A 108 21.17 1.84 1.55
CA GLU A 108 21.46 0.57 0.88
C GLU A 108 20.56 0.38 -0.34
N ALA A 109 19.28 0.74 -0.24
CA ALA A 109 18.35 0.72 -1.36
C ALA A 109 18.83 1.64 -2.50
N LEU A 110 19.24 2.87 -2.21
CA LEU A 110 19.80 3.79 -3.21
C LEU A 110 21.07 3.24 -3.87
N ARG A 111 21.96 2.62 -3.08
CA ARG A 111 23.16 1.97 -3.60
C ARG A 111 22.81 0.84 -4.58
N VAL A 112 21.96 -0.10 -4.17
CA VAL A 112 21.54 -1.23 -5.02
C VAL A 112 20.75 -0.73 -6.24
N PHE A 113 19.95 0.33 -6.11
CA PHE A 113 19.28 0.96 -7.24
C PHE A 113 20.28 1.46 -8.29
N LYS A 114 21.35 2.14 -7.86
CA LYS A 114 22.44 2.57 -8.75
C LYS A 114 23.12 1.37 -9.41
N GLU A 115 23.42 0.31 -8.65
CA GLU A 115 24.03 -0.92 -9.18
C GLU A 115 23.11 -1.62 -10.21
N VAL A 116 21.78 -1.63 -9.98
CA VAL A 116 20.80 -2.15 -10.94
C VAL A 116 20.78 -1.29 -12.21
N ALA A 117 20.83 0.03 -12.08
CA ALA A 117 20.90 0.93 -13.24
C ALA A 117 22.19 0.70 -14.05
N GLU A 118 23.34 0.55 -13.39
CA GLU A 118 24.62 0.25 -14.04
C GLU A 118 24.58 -1.11 -14.77
N TYR A 119 23.96 -2.13 -14.19
CA TYR A 119 23.73 -3.41 -14.88
C TYR A 119 22.84 -3.24 -16.12
N ARG A 120 21.73 -2.52 -16.01
CA ARG A 120 20.82 -2.26 -17.15
C ARG A 120 21.47 -1.45 -18.27
N LEU A 121 22.41 -0.58 -17.92
CA LEU A 121 23.25 0.18 -18.86
C LEU A 121 24.45 -0.60 -19.40
N GLY A 122 24.59 -1.89 -19.04
CA GLY A 122 25.69 -2.75 -19.49
C GLY A 122 27.04 -2.46 -18.85
N ARG A 123 27.10 -1.58 -17.83
CA ARG A 123 28.34 -1.23 -17.10
C ARG A 123 28.74 -2.26 -16.04
N ARG A 124 27.82 -3.18 -15.71
CA ARG A 124 28.03 -4.31 -14.81
C ARG A 124 27.62 -5.61 -15.51
N LYS A 125 28.41 -6.67 -15.34
CA LYS A 125 28.15 -7.99 -15.97
C LYS A 125 27.11 -8.82 -15.23
N GLU A 126 27.03 -8.67 -13.91
CA GLU A 126 26.13 -9.45 -13.06
C GLU A 126 25.03 -8.58 -12.47
N TYR A 127 23.87 -9.17 -12.19
CA TYR A 127 22.80 -8.50 -11.47
C TYR A 127 23.17 -8.36 -9.97
N PRO A 128 22.95 -7.21 -9.31
CA PRO A 128 23.33 -7.05 -7.91
C PRO A 128 22.48 -7.93 -6.98
N PRO A 129 23.06 -8.46 -5.89
CA PRO A 129 22.31 -9.29 -4.94
C PRO A 129 21.21 -8.47 -4.27
N THR A 130 19.95 -8.82 -4.53
CA THR A 130 18.79 -8.10 -3.97
C THR A 130 18.49 -8.56 -2.54
N PRO A 131 18.36 -7.62 -1.57
CA PRO A 131 17.94 -7.93 -0.20
C PRO A 131 16.43 -8.26 -0.12
N PHE A 132 15.88 -8.40 1.09
CA PHE A 132 14.48 -8.79 1.32
C PHE A 132 13.44 -7.89 0.61
N TYR A 133 13.74 -6.59 0.48
CA TYR A 133 13.00 -5.67 -0.37
C TYR A 133 13.88 -5.22 -1.53
N HIS A 134 13.33 -5.23 -2.73
CA HIS A 134 13.98 -4.58 -3.87
C HIS A 134 14.06 -3.06 -3.60
N PRO A 135 15.10 -2.33 -4.06
CA PRO A 135 15.20 -0.88 -3.87
C PRO A 135 13.94 -0.08 -4.24
N PHE A 136 13.35 -0.40 -5.40
CA PHE A 136 12.07 0.15 -5.81
C PHE A 136 10.95 -0.09 -4.80
N GLN A 137 10.90 -1.27 -4.14
CA GLN A 137 9.92 -1.55 -3.09
C GLN A 137 10.19 -0.72 -1.83
N VAL A 138 11.45 -0.44 -1.48
CA VAL A 138 11.78 0.44 -0.35
C VAL A 138 11.33 1.88 -0.64
N MET A 139 11.68 2.42 -1.82
CA MET A 139 11.24 3.74 -2.25
C MET A 139 9.71 3.81 -2.33
N TRP A 140 9.06 2.74 -2.80
CA TRP A 140 7.62 2.61 -2.83
C TRP A 140 6.98 2.73 -1.46
N VAL A 141 7.48 1.97 -0.48
CA VAL A 141 6.96 2.00 0.89
C VAL A 141 7.09 3.41 1.48
N TRP A 142 8.21 4.10 1.24
CA TRP A 142 8.36 5.49 1.66
C TRP A 142 7.40 6.44 0.95
N GLY A 143 7.15 6.26 -0.34
CA GLY A 143 6.13 7.01 -1.07
C GLY A 143 4.73 6.81 -0.50
N VAL A 144 4.37 5.57 -0.16
CA VAL A 144 3.09 5.24 0.49
C VAL A 144 3.02 5.87 1.89
N ILE A 145 4.08 5.80 2.70
CA ILE A 145 4.12 6.43 4.03
C ILE A 145 3.91 7.94 3.91
N LEU A 146 4.68 8.62 3.06
CA LEU A 146 4.56 10.06 2.86
C LEU A 146 3.16 10.43 2.36
N GLY A 147 2.64 9.70 1.37
CA GLY A 147 1.29 9.91 0.86
C GLY A 147 0.22 9.74 1.93
N LEU A 148 0.28 8.67 2.74
CA LEU A 148 -0.67 8.42 3.82
C LEU A 148 -0.59 9.51 4.90
N LEU A 149 0.61 10.03 5.22
CA LEU A 149 0.76 11.14 6.16
C LEU A 149 0.12 12.42 5.60
N LEU A 150 0.39 12.75 4.33
CA LEU A 150 -0.22 13.90 3.67
C LEU A 150 -1.74 13.79 3.67
N LEU A 151 -2.29 12.67 3.22
CA LEU A 151 -3.73 12.42 3.17
C LEU A 151 -4.38 12.38 4.55
N GLY A 152 -3.75 11.70 5.51
CA GLY A 152 -4.28 11.53 6.85
C GLY A 152 -4.35 12.85 7.62
N VAL A 153 -3.28 13.63 7.59
CA VAL A 153 -3.24 14.93 8.29
C VAL A 153 -4.18 15.92 7.61
N SER A 154 -4.04 16.13 6.30
CA SER A 154 -4.89 17.09 5.59
C SER A 154 -6.37 16.69 5.59
N GLY A 155 -6.67 15.41 5.36
CA GLY A 155 -8.02 14.87 5.33
C GLY A 155 -8.70 14.99 6.68
N LEU A 156 -7.99 14.75 7.79
CA LEU A 156 -8.53 14.93 9.14
C LEU A 156 -9.02 16.37 9.34
N PHE A 157 -8.19 17.37 9.03
CA PHE A 157 -8.60 18.77 9.17
C PHE A 157 -9.81 19.09 8.28
N LEU A 158 -9.79 18.69 7.02
CA LEU A 158 -10.88 18.97 6.07
C LEU A 158 -12.20 18.30 6.48
N VAL A 159 -12.16 17.05 6.96
CA VAL A 159 -13.32 16.31 7.46
C VAL A 159 -13.87 16.94 8.73
N VAL A 160 -12.99 17.33 9.65
CA VAL A 160 -13.40 17.93 10.92
C VAL A 160 -14.13 19.26 10.70
N GLU A 161 -13.60 20.15 9.84
CA GLU A 161 -14.29 21.41 9.53
C GLU A 161 -15.63 21.19 8.82
N LYS A 162 -15.69 20.21 7.93
CA LYS A 162 -16.88 19.91 7.12
C LYS A 162 -18.01 19.30 7.96
N TRP A 163 -17.73 18.29 8.77
CA TRP A 163 -18.76 17.50 9.45
C TRP A 163 -19.16 18.04 10.81
N PHE A 164 -18.26 18.76 11.49
CA PHE A 164 -18.52 19.31 12.83
C PHE A 164 -18.68 20.83 12.84
N TYR A 165 -18.65 21.48 11.66
CA TYR A 165 -18.79 22.92 11.52
C TYR A 165 -17.80 23.73 12.38
N MET A 166 -16.63 23.15 12.67
CA MET A 166 -15.57 23.81 13.43
C MET A 166 -14.64 24.55 12.47
N GLN A 167 -14.52 25.87 12.60
CA GLN A 167 -13.46 26.62 11.91
C GLN A 167 -12.18 26.54 12.74
N ILE A 168 -11.36 25.53 12.44
CA ILE A 168 -10.09 25.30 13.13
C ILE A 168 -8.98 26.02 12.37
N LEU A 169 -9.10 26.14 11.05
CA LEU A 169 -8.08 26.64 10.16
C LEU A 169 -8.47 28.00 9.56
N PRO A 170 -7.54 28.97 9.51
CA PRO A 170 -7.76 30.18 8.73
C PRO A 170 -7.87 29.85 7.23
N PRO A 171 -8.53 30.69 6.40
CA PRO A 171 -8.82 30.37 5.00
C PRO A 171 -7.61 29.95 4.16
N TRP A 172 -6.46 30.59 4.36
CA TRP A 172 -5.22 30.25 3.65
C TRP A 172 -4.71 28.84 4.01
N TRP A 173 -4.88 28.43 5.26
CA TRP A 173 -4.47 27.12 5.74
C TRP A 173 -5.40 26.01 5.28
N ARG A 174 -6.70 26.29 5.13
CA ARG A 174 -7.63 25.37 4.48
C ARG A 174 -7.23 25.11 3.03
N GLY A 175 -6.89 26.17 2.28
CA GLY A 175 -6.37 26.04 0.91
C GLY A 175 -5.09 25.21 0.85
N PHE A 176 -4.16 25.45 1.78
CA PHE A 176 -2.93 24.67 1.91
C PHE A 176 -3.21 23.18 2.23
N MET A 177 -4.11 22.89 3.17
CA MET A 177 -4.49 21.50 3.50
C MET A 177 -5.13 20.79 2.31
N SER A 178 -6.03 21.45 1.57
CA SER A 178 -6.58 20.90 0.32
C SER A 178 -5.47 20.59 -0.68
N LEU A 179 -4.49 21.47 -0.84
CA LEU A 179 -3.36 21.25 -1.75
C LEU A 179 -2.50 20.05 -1.32
N LEU A 180 -2.17 19.94 -0.03
CA LEU A 180 -1.46 18.77 0.52
C LEU A 180 -2.25 17.47 0.30
N HIS A 181 -3.57 17.52 0.49
CA HIS A 181 -4.45 16.37 0.26
C HIS A 181 -4.40 15.93 -1.21
N ILE A 182 -4.49 16.89 -2.13
CA ILE A 182 -4.39 16.64 -3.57
C ILE A 182 -3.02 16.04 -3.93
N PHE A 183 -1.92 16.58 -3.43
CA PHE A 183 -0.59 16.00 -3.65
C PHE A 183 -0.48 14.57 -3.12
N GLY A 184 -0.99 14.32 -1.92
CA GLY A 184 -1.09 12.96 -1.36
C GLY A 184 -1.91 12.04 -2.26
N ALA A 185 -3.06 12.50 -2.75
CA ALA A 185 -3.93 11.74 -3.64
C ALA A 185 -3.24 11.42 -4.97
N PHE A 186 -2.51 12.35 -5.57
CA PHE A 186 -1.78 12.13 -6.81
C PHE A 186 -0.70 11.05 -6.69
N ILE A 187 -0.01 10.98 -5.54
CA ILE A 187 0.92 9.88 -5.26
C ILE A 187 0.19 8.54 -5.39
N PHE A 188 -1.02 8.40 -4.83
CA PHE A 188 -1.81 7.17 -4.93
C PHE A 188 -2.48 6.97 -6.30
N TYR A 189 -2.80 8.04 -7.02
CA TYR A 189 -3.30 7.96 -8.39
C TYR A 189 -2.30 7.31 -9.35
N VAL A 190 -1.01 7.50 -9.11
CA VAL A 190 0.05 6.81 -9.85
C VAL A 190 0.40 5.49 -9.20
N ALA A 191 0.49 5.45 -7.86
CA ALA A 191 0.99 4.28 -7.15
C ALA A 191 0.01 3.10 -7.21
N LEU A 192 -1.29 3.32 -6.99
CA LEU A 192 -2.23 2.21 -6.89
C LEU A 192 -2.34 1.41 -8.21
N PRO A 193 -2.47 2.04 -9.41
CA PRO A 193 -2.48 1.31 -10.67
C PRO A 193 -1.18 0.54 -10.92
N ILE A 194 -0.02 1.13 -10.68
CA ILE A 194 1.28 0.45 -10.84
C ILE A 194 1.36 -0.76 -9.89
N HIS A 195 0.91 -0.62 -8.64
CA HIS A 195 0.88 -1.73 -7.68
C HIS A 195 0.01 -2.89 -8.18
N PHE A 196 -1.20 -2.59 -8.66
CA PHE A 196 -2.10 -3.60 -9.23
C PHE A 196 -1.49 -4.28 -10.46
N ILE A 197 -0.99 -3.52 -11.43
CA ILE A 197 -0.36 -4.05 -12.65
C ILE A 197 0.83 -4.94 -12.29
N MET A 198 1.68 -4.49 -11.37
CA MET A 198 2.82 -5.29 -10.91
C MET A 198 2.38 -6.60 -10.26
N SER A 199 1.27 -6.60 -9.53
CA SER A 199 0.78 -7.79 -8.83
C SER A 199 0.22 -8.88 -9.76
N ILE A 200 -0.34 -8.48 -10.91
CA ILE A 200 -0.97 -9.42 -11.85
C ILE A 200 0.02 -10.04 -12.85
N PHE A 201 1.26 -9.53 -12.95
CA PHE A 201 2.28 -10.17 -13.78
C PHE A 201 2.52 -11.62 -13.34
N PRO A 202 2.61 -12.59 -14.28
CA PRO A 202 2.80 -14.00 -13.95
C PRO A 202 3.99 -14.29 -13.04
N THR A 203 5.06 -13.53 -13.21
CA THR A 203 6.26 -13.59 -12.35
C THR A 203 5.94 -13.32 -10.89
N ASN A 204 4.91 -12.54 -10.57
CA ASN A 204 4.50 -12.20 -9.20
C ASN A 204 3.33 -13.02 -8.68
N TRP A 205 2.77 -13.95 -9.46
CA TRP A 205 1.65 -14.79 -9.01
C TRP A 205 1.92 -15.58 -7.72
N PRO A 206 3.13 -16.13 -7.47
CA PRO A 206 3.41 -16.76 -6.19
C PRO A 206 3.24 -15.80 -5.01
N MET A 207 3.67 -14.54 -5.17
CA MET A 207 3.52 -13.47 -4.18
C MET A 207 2.04 -13.09 -4.00
N LEU A 208 1.31 -12.90 -5.10
CA LEU A 208 -0.11 -12.55 -5.11
C LEU A 208 -0.95 -13.63 -4.40
N LYS A 209 -0.75 -14.90 -4.76
CA LYS A 209 -1.42 -16.05 -4.12
C LYS A 209 -1.04 -16.14 -2.65
N SER A 210 0.23 -15.90 -2.31
CA SER A 210 0.69 -15.88 -0.93
C SER A 210 -0.10 -14.88 -0.10
N GLN A 211 -0.25 -13.65 -0.63
CA GLN A 211 -0.93 -12.53 0.00
C GLN A 211 -2.45 -12.71 0.07
N LEU A 212 -3.12 -12.93 -1.06
CA LEU A 212 -4.58 -12.96 -1.16
C LEU A 212 -5.22 -14.24 -0.61
N LEU A 213 -4.58 -15.39 -0.75
CA LEU A 213 -5.12 -16.67 -0.27
C LEU A 213 -4.75 -16.98 1.18
N ALA A 214 -4.27 -15.98 1.93
CA ALA A 214 -3.84 -16.12 3.33
C ALA A 214 -2.78 -17.22 3.58
N LYS A 215 -2.08 -17.66 2.53
CA LYS A 215 -1.06 -18.72 2.62
C LYS A 215 0.19 -18.22 3.32
N GLY A 216 0.66 -17.03 2.96
CA GLY A 216 1.81 -16.36 3.57
C GLY A 216 3.18 -16.96 3.20
N TYR A 217 3.21 -18.08 2.47
CA TYR A 217 4.41 -18.75 1.98
C TYR A 217 4.61 -18.54 0.47
N VAL A 218 5.86 -18.50 0.03
CA VAL A 218 6.26 -18.36 -1.38
C VAL A 218 7.33 -19.41 -1.71
N PRO A 219 7.29 -20.08 -2.88
CA PRO A 219 8.26 -21.11 -3.26
C PRO A 219 9.69 -20.57 -3.24
N ILE A 220 10.65 -21.40 -2.80
CA ILE A 220 12.04 -21.00 -2.69
C ILE A 220 12.69 -20.66 -4.03
N GLU A 221 12.24 -21.30 -5.12
CA GLU A 221 12.76 -21.06 -6.48
C GLU A 221 12.45 -19.63 -6.92
N TRP A 222 11.26 -19.14 -6.59
CA TRP A 222 10.88 -17.75 -6.83
C TRP A 222 11.79 -16.79 -6.07
N TRP A 223 12.05 -17.10 -4.79
CA TRP A 223 12.93 -16.28 -3.97
C TRP A 223 14.37 -16.25 -4.46
N MET A 224 14.91 -17.40 -4.88
CA MET A 224 16.26 -17.48 -5.44
C MET A 224 16.40 -16.66 -6.73
N ALA A 225 15.35 -16.59 -7.54
CA ALA A 225 15.35 -15.79 -8.77
C ALA A 225 15.27 -14.28 -8.54
N HIS A 226 14.61 -13.81 -7.46
CA HIS A 226 14.29 -12.39 -7.27
C HIS A 226 15.03 -11.73 -6.09
N HIS A 227 15.38 -12.51 -5.08
CA HIS A 227 15.81 -12.07 -3.75
C HIS A 227 16.83 -13.07 -3.15
N LYS A 228 17.81 -13.49 -3.97
CA LYS A 228 18.81 -14.51 -3.62
C LYS A 228 19.49 -14.26 -2.27
N ALA A 229 19.90 -13.02 -2.00
CA ALA A 229 20.61 -12.67 -0.76
C ALA A 229 19.77 -12.95 0.50
N TYR A 230 18.45 -12.74 0.41
CA TYR A 230 17.53 -13.05 1.51
C TYR A 230 17.41 -14.56 1.74
N VAL A 231 17.36 -15.38 0.69
CA VAL A 231 17.31 -16.84 0.85
C VAL A 231 18.57 -17.35 1.52
N GLU A 232 19.74 -16.85 1.10
CA GLU A 232 21.02 -17.21 1.70
C GLU A 232 21.06 -16.81 3.19
N GLU A 233 20.53 -15.64 3.55
CA GLU A 233 20.40 -15.20 4.94
C GLU A 233 19.44 -16.10 5.74
N VAL A 234 18.28 -16.44 5.18
CA VAL A 234 17.30 -17.33 5.81
C VAL A 234 17.87 -18.73 5.99
N LYS A 235 18.58 -19.28 5.00
CA LYS A 235 19.26 -20.59 5.10
C LYS A 235 20.39 -20.58 6.13
N LYS A 236 21.10 -19.47 6.30
CA LYS A 236 22.11 -19.32 7.36
C LYS A 236 21.49 -19.24 8.76
N ARG A 237 20.29 -18.65 8.88
CA ARG A 237 19.56 -18.51 10.17
C ARG A 237 18.69 -19.72 10.52
N GLY A 238 18.26 -20.47 9.50
CA GLY A 238 17.40 -21.64 9.60
C GLY A 238 18.07 -22.90 9.09
N GLY A 239 19.41 -22.95 9.10
CA GLY A 239 20.12 -24.23 9.11
C GLY A 239 19.67 -25.03 10.33
N PRO A 240 19.69 -26.37 10.26
CA PRO A 240 19.34 -27.19 11.42
C PRO A 240 20.04 -26.73 12.70
#